data_AF-A0A5E4D4W5-F1
#
_entry.id   AF-A0A5E4D4W5-F1
#
_cell.length_a   1.000
_cell.length_b   1.000
_cell.length_c   1.000
_cell.angle_alpha   90.00
_cell.angle_beta   90.00
_cell.angle_gamma   90.00
#
_symmetry.space_group_name_H-M   'P 1'
#
loop_
_entity.id
_entity.type
_entity.pdbx_description
1 polymer ?
#
loop_
_entity_poly.entity_id
_entity_poly.type
_entity_poly.pdbx_seq_one_letter_code
_entity_poly.pdbx_strand_id
1 'polypeptide(L)'
;MANMNLSVAAFGLETQIHVQVPTSDGLVVECNSGGWFPQPQMEWRDSRGEVVPHSSKSYSQDGARLFHMKMTLLLRNFSDCNITCYVHNPVIGEEKQTSIILANDLFDKEHLTKKFLILFSCLTIALVLTYICLWYFIRKDHIPECLLTGLIPCCYMLNSIPAQFLFCFICSVTLLFVYLPFRTRGKWG
;
A
#
# COMPACT_ATOMS: atom_id res chain seq x y z
N MET A 1 -3.61 -65.64 13.49
CA MET A 1 -3.70 -64.46 14.37
C MET A 1 -4.22 -63.32 13.51
N ALA A 2 -5.48 -62.91 13.70
CA ALA A 2 -6.06 -61.80 12.94
C ALA A 2 -5.76 -60.51 13.72
N ASN A 3 -5.04 -59.57 13.09
CA ASN A 3 -4.77 -58.25 13.67
C ASN A 3 -5.74 -57.25 13.05
N MET A 4 -6.49 -56.53 13.87
CA MET A 4 -7.44 -55.50 13.42
C MET A 4 -6.82 -54.14 13.76
N ASN A 5 -6.46 -53.37 12.73
CA ASN A 5 -5.96 -52.00 12.90
C ASN A 5 -7.12 -51.02 12.81
N LEU A 6 -7.28 -50.19 13.85
CA LEU A 6 -8.26 -49.10 13.88
C LEU A 6 -7.52 -47.76 13.74
N SER A 7 -7.85 -46.98 12.71
CA SER A 7 -7.41 -45.59 12.57
C SER A 7 -8.55 -44.66 12.95
N VAL A 8 -8.24 -43.62 13.72
CA VAL A 8 -9.19 -42.59 14.13
C VAL A 8 -8.80 -41.29 13.44
N ALA A 9 -9.78 -40.60 12.88
CA ALA A 9 -9.59 -39.30 12.27
C ALA A 9 -10.72 -38.34 12.65
N ALA A 10 -10.36 -37.06 12.78
CA ALA A 10 -11.30 -35.96 12.92
C ALA A 10 -11.06 -34.98 11.77
N PHE A 11 -12.15 -34.55 11.15
CA PHE A 11 -12.13 -33.55 10.09
C PHE A 11 -12.24 -32.16 10.70
N GLY A 12 -11.35 -31.26 10.29
CA GLY A 12 -11.28 -29.93 10.89
C GLY A 12 -12.54 -29.09 10.71
N LEU A 13 -12.65 -28.07 11.54
CA LEU A 13 -13.66 -27.01 11.47
C LEU A 13 -13.38 -26.06 10.29
N GLU A 14 -14.22 -25.06 10.12
CA GLU A 14 -14.05 -24.05 9.08
C GLU A 14 -12.71 -23.31 9.21
N THR A 15 -12.07 -23.08 8.07
CA THR A 15 -10.80 -22.38 7.90
C THR A 15 -11.03 -20.88 7.90
N GLN A 16 -10.28 -20.16 8.72
CA GLN A 16 -10.39 -18.70 8.82
C GLN A 16 -9.15 -18.04 8.26
N ILE A 17 -9.33 -17.03 7.41
CA ILE A 17 -8.24 -16.25 6.85
C ILE A 17 -8.32 -14.83 7.39
N HIS A 18 -7.21 -14.38 7.98
CA HIS A 18 -7.05 -13.02 8.48
C HIS A 18 -6.02 -12.29 7.64
N VAL A 19 -6.42 -11.15 7.09
CA VAL A 19 -5.54 -10.25 6.34
C VAL A 19 -5.11 -9.12 7.28
N GLN A 20 -3.81 -9.00 7.51
CA GLN A 20 -3.26 -7.95 8.37
C GLN A 20 -3.00 -6.66 7.58
N VAL A 21 -2.74 -5.56 8.29
CA VAL A 21 -2.43 -4.28 7.65
C VAL A 21 -1.11 -4.39 6.87
N PRO A 22 -1.02 -3.82 5.66
CA PRO A 22 0.22 -3.82 4.89
C PRO A 22 1.35 -3.15 5.68
N THR A 23 2.48 -3.82 5.83
CA THR A 23 3.72 -3.26 6.38
C THR A 23 4.66 -2.84 5.24
N SER A 24 5.82 -2.28 5.57
CA SER A 24 6.88 -2.00 4.59
C SER A 24 7.34 -3.23 3.82
N ASP A 25 7.26 -4.40 4.47
CA ASP A 25 7.83 -5.64 3.98
C ASP A 25 6.84 -6.43 3.14
N GLY A 26 5.58 -5.97 3.07
CA GLY A 26 4.50 -6.59 2.31
C GLY A 26 3.20 -6.72 3.10
N LEU A 27 2.30 -7.56 2.61
CA LEU A 27 1.04 -7.91 3.25
C LEU A 27 1.22 -9.24 3.96
N VAL A 28 0.76 -9.29 5.20
CA VAL A 28 0.75 -10.53 5.96
C VAL A 28 -0.66 -11.12 5.92
N VAL A 29 -0.76 -12.37 5.48
CA VAL A 29 -1.98 -13.15 5.48
C VAL A 29 -1.79 -14.37 6.38
N GLU A 30 -2.77 -14.64 7.23
CA GLU A 30 -2.76 -15.75 8.18
C GLU A 30 -3.96 -16.67 7.94
N CYS A 31 -3.73 -17.97 7.87
CA CYS A 31 -4.78 -18.99 7.83
C CYS A 31 -4.75 -19.80 9.11
N ASN A 32 -5.94 -20.00 9.70
CA ASN A 32 -6.16 -20.76 10.92
C ASN A 32 -7.16 -21.89 10.66
N SER A 33 -6.90 -23.08 11.19
CA SER A 33 -7.81 -24.24 11.08
C SER A 33 -7.71 -25.15 12.30
N GLY A 34 -8.83 -25.45 12.94
CA GLY A 34 -8.90 -26.25 14.17
C GLY A 34 -9.62 -27.58 13.99
N GLY A 35 -9.52 -28.47 14.99
CA GLY A 35 -10.35 -29.68 15.07
C GLY A 35 -9.82 -30.89 14.29
N TRP A 36 -8.53 -30.95 13.96
CA TRP A 36 -7.97 -32.02 13.14
C TRP A 36 -7.44 -33.18 13.98
N PHE A 37 -7.61 -34.41 13.51
CA PHE A 37 -6.88 -35.55 14.03
C PHE A 37 -6.66 -36.59 12.92
N PRO A 38 -5.46 -37.19 12.78
CA PRO A 38 -4.21 -36.79 13.43
C PRO A 38 -3.73 -35.41 12.94
N GLN A 39 -2.47 -35.04 13.20
CA GLN A 39 -1.91 -33.78 12.72
C GLN A 39 -2.04 -33.68 11.18
N PRO A 40 -2.70 -32.64 10.64
CA PRO A 40 -2.88 -32.49 9.21
C PRO A 40 -1.65 -31.88 8.54
N GLN A 41 -1.58 -32.03 7.23
CA GLN A 41 -0.69 -31.24 6.37
C GLN A 41 -1.37 -29.90 6.05
N MET A 42 -0.58 -28.83 5.95
CA MET A 42 -1.09 -27.48 5.70
C MET A 42 -0.09 -26.71 4.85
N GLU A 43 -0.57 -26.09 3.79
CA GLU A 43 0.23 -25.42 2.76
C GLU A 43 -0.52 -24.19 2.22
N TRP A 44 0.23 -23.22 1.70
CA TRP A 44 -0.31 -22.19 0.82
C TRP A 44 -0.10 -22.62 -0.62
N ARG A 45 -1.09 -22.40 -1.48
CA ARG A 45 -1.01 -22.65 -2.92
C ARG A 45 -1.35 -21.40 -3.72
N ASP A 46 -0.69 -21.22 -4.84
CA ASP A 46 -1.02 -20.17 -5.81
C ASP A 46 -2.18 -20.58 -6.72
N SER A 47 -2.56 -19.72 -7.66
CA SER A 47 -3.62 -19.97 -8.63
C SER A 47 -3.36 -21.13 -9.59
N ARG A 48 -2.10 -21.59 -9.73
CA ARG A 48 -1.73 -22.78 -10.49
C ARG A 48 -1.74 -24.05 -9.63
N GLY A 49 -1.96 -23.91 -8.33
CA GLY A 49 -1.89 -25.01 -7.36
C GLY A 49 -0.47 -25.29 -6.85
N GLU A 50 0.51 -24.45 -7.19
CA GLU A 50 1.89 -24.63 -6.75
C GLU A 50 2.08 -24.18 -5.30
N VAL A 51 2.92 -24.89 -4.57
CA VAL A 51 3.18 -24.59 -3.14
C VAL A 51 3.94 -23.28 -3.00
N VAL A 52 3.37 -22.37 -2.21
CA VAL A 52 3.98 -21.07 -1.89
C VAL A 52 4.72 -21.18 -0.54
N PRO A 53 5.97 -20.71 -0.46
CA PRO A 53 6.71 -20.66 0.79
C PRO A 53 5.99 -19.82 1.85
N HIS A 54 5.79 -20.40 3.03
CA HIS A 54 5.20 -19.72 4.18
C HIS A 54 6.24 -18.93 4.96
N SER A 55 5.82 -17.88 5.66
CA SER A 55 6.68 -17.12 6.57
C SER A 55 6.74 -17.76 7.96
N SER A 56 5.64 -18.35 8.44
CA SER A 56 5.61 -19.11 9.69
C SER A 56 4.54 -20.19 9.67
N LYS A 57 4.81 -21.30 10.37
CA LYS A 57 3.89 -22.41 10.59
C LYS A 57 3.93 -22.81 12.05
N SER A 58 2.78 -22.99 12.67
CA SER A 58 2.67 -23.45 14.05
C SER A 58 1.44 -24.31 14.23
N TYR A 59 1.42 -25.09 15.30
CA TYR A 59 0.27 -25.87 15.70
C TYR A 59 0.15 -25.93 17.22
N SER A 60 -1.06 -26.13 17.70
CA SER A 60 -1.37 -26.42 19.10
C SER A 60 -2.39 -27.56 19.17
N GLN A 61 -2.62 -28.06 20.38
CA GLN A 61 -3.55 -29.14 20.61
C GLN A 61 -4.50 -28.75 21.74
N ASP A 62 -5.80 -29.00 21.55
CA ASP A 62 -6.81 -28.67 22.55
C ASP A 62 -6.98 -29.78 23.61
N GLY A 63 -7.86 -29.55 24.58
CA GLY A 63 -8.18 -30.52 25.63
C GLY A 63 -8.75 -31.84 25.09
N ALA A 64 -9.31 -31.84 23.88
CA ALA A 64 -9.82 -33.03 23.19
C ALA A 64 -8.75 -33.72 22.32
N ARG A 65 -7.49 -33.28 22.41
CA ARG A 65 -6.37 -33.79 21.61
C ARG A 65 -6.47 -33.50 20.11
N LEU A 66 -7.28 -32.53 19.70
CA LEU A 66 -7.40 -32.13 18.30
C LEU A 66 -6.37 -31.04 17.98
N PHE A 67 -5.82 -31.10 16.78
CA PHE A 67 -4.82 -30.17 16.27
C PHE A 67 -5.48 -28.89 15.75
N HIS A 68 -4.85 -27.76 16.12
CA HIS A 68 -5.14 -26.43 15.62
C HIS A 68 -3.90 -25.92 14.90
N MET A 69 -4.06 -25.63 13.61
CA MET A 69 -2.99 -25.22 12.72
C MET A 69 -3.09 -23.73 12.44
N LYS A 70 -1.93 -23.09 12.35
CA LYS A 70 -1.77 -21.68 11.98
C LYS A 70 -0.62 -21.52 11.02
N MET A 71 -0.87 -20.87 9.88
CA MET A 71 0.11 -20.63 8.84
C MET A 71 0.06 -19.19 8.36
N THR A 72 1.22 -18.55 8.26
CA THR A 72 1.35 -17.17 7.80
C THR A 72 2.09 -17.10 6.47
N LEU A 73 1.69 -16.17 5.61
CA LEU A 73 2.30 -15.86 4.34
C LEU A 73 2.61 -14.36 4.26
N LEU A 74 3.83 -14.01 3.84
CA LEU A 74 4.23 -12.63 3.53
C LEU A 74 4.22 -12.43 2.01
N LEU A 75 3.29 -11.62 1.51
CA LEU A 75 3.16 -11.27 0.11
C LEU A 75 3.89 -9.96 -0.18
N ARG A 76 4.88 -10.00 -1.08
CA ARG A 76 5.67 -8.83 -1.49
C ARG A 76 5.21 -8.22 -2.82
N ASN A 77 4.71 -9.07 -3.72
CA ASN A 77 4.21 -8.68 -5.04
C ASN A 77 2.73 -9.05 -5.11
N PHE A 78 1.88 -8.10 -5.48
CA PHE A 78 0.41 -8.22 -5.35
C PHE A 78 -0.32 -8.49 -6.66
N SER A 79 0.38 -8.74 -7.78
CA SER A 79 -0.26 -8.95 -9.07
C SER A 79 -1.13 -10.22 -9.06
N ASP A 80 -2.45 -10.04 -9.05
CA ASP A 80 -3.47 -11.09 -9.14
C ASP A 80 -3.23 -12.26 -8.17
N CYS A 81 -2.94 -11.95 -6.90
CA CYS A 81 -2.73 -12.95 -5.86
C CYS A 81 -4.06 -13.59 -5.44
N ASN A 82 -4.48 -14.60 -6.19
CA ASN A 82 -5.33 -15.67 -5.69
C ASN A 82 -4.42 -16.67 -4.95
N ILE A 83 -4.55 -16.70 -3.62
CA ILE A 83 -3.86 -17.67 -2.78
C ILE A 83 -4.88 -18.56 -2.09
N THR A 84 -4.54 -19.83 -1.94
CA THR A 84 -5.39 -20.83 -1.33
C THR A 84 -4.68 -21.46 -0.14
N CYS A 85 -5.32 -21.40 1.03
CA CYS A 85 -4.92 -22.20 2.18
C CYS A 85 -5.44 -23.62 1.99
N TYR A 86 -4.53 -24.59 1.93
CA TYR A 86 -4.80 -26.00 1.72
C TYR A 86 -4.49 -26.79 2.98
N VAL A 87 -5.44 -27.58 3.49
CA VAL A 87 -5.29 -28.45 4.67
C VAL A 87 -5.71 -29.86 4.31
N HIS A 88 -4.86 -30.85 4.55
CA HIS A 88 -5.08 -32.24 4.14
C HIS A 88 -4.88 -33.21 5.30
N ASN A 89 -5.81 -34.14 5.47
CA ASN A 89 -5.71 -35.20 6.46
C ASN A 89 -5.03 -36.45 5.85
N PRO A 90 -3.84 -36.84 6.31
CA PRO A 90 -3.05 -37.91 5.69
C PRO A 90 -3.65 -39.33 5.85
N VAL A 91 -4.64 -39.52 6.73
CA VAL A 91 -5.22 -40.85 7.00
C VAL A 91 -6.48 -41.08 6.18
N ILE A 92 -7.35 -40.07 6.09
CA ILE A 92 -8.64 -40.17 5.40
C ILE A 92 -8.60 -39.60 3.98
N GLY A 93 -7.56 -38.83 3.62
CA GLY A 93 -7.42 -38.19 2.31
C GLY A 93 -8.33 -36.98 2.09
N GLU A 94 -9.12 -36.60 3.11
CA GLU A 94 -9.99 -35.43 3.08
C GLU A 94 -9.19 -34.13 3.12
N GLU A 95 -9.65 -33.13 2.39
CA GLU A 95 -9.01 -31.82 2.26
C GLU A 95 -9.97 -30.65 2.47
N LYS A 96 -9.44 -29.54 2.98
CA LYS A 96 -10.11 -28.24 3.03
C LYS A 96 -9.28 -27.21 2.32
N GLN A 97 -9.97 -26.43 1.50
CA GLN A 97 -9.38 -25.33 0.76
C GLN A 97 -10.14 -24.04 1.05
N THR A 98 -9.42 -22.95 1.28
CA THR A 98 -10.02 -21.62 1.38
C THR A 98 -9.14 -20.64 0.65
N SER A 99 -9.71 -19.98 -0.36
CA SER A 99 -9.01 -19.01 -1.18
C SER A 99 -9.35 -17.59 -0.78
N ILE A 100 -8.40 -16.69 -1.00
CA ILE A 100 -8.62 -15.25 -1.00
C ILE A 100 -8.09 -14.65 -2.28
N ILE A 101 -8.81 -13.66 -2.80
CA ILE A 101 -8.40 -12.87 -3.95
C ILE A 101 -8.12 -11.46 -3.45
N LEU A 102 -6.87 -11.03 -3.60
CA LEU A 102 -6.44 -9.68 -3.22
C LEU A 102 -6.48 -8.80 -4.47
N ALA A 103 -7.32 -7.76 -4.44
CA ALA A 103 -7.36 -6.76 -5.51
C ALA A 103 -6.19 -5.78 -5.37
N ASN A 104 -5.55 -5.44 -6.50
CA ASN A 104 -4.43 -4.50 -6.54
C ASN A 104 -4.78 -3.12 -5.93
N ASP A 105 -6.05 -2.70 -6.03
CA ASP A 105 -6.54 -1.40 -5.54
C ASP A 105 -6.33 -1.21 -4.03
N LEU A 106 -6.22 -2.29 -3.25
CA LEU A 106 -6.03 -2.23 -1.79
C LEU A 106 -4.66 -1.67 -1.39
N PHE A 107 -3.69 -1.61 -2.33
CA PHE A 107 -2.30 -1.23 -2.06
C PHE A 107 -1.84 0.01 -2.84
N ASP A 108 -2.74 0.62 -3.62
CA ASP A 108 -2.44 1.74 -4.51
C ASP A 108 -2.30 3.10 -3.77
N LYS A 109 -1.76 3.06 -2.54
CA LYS A 109 -1.33 4.26 -1.79
C LYS A 109 -0.33 5.10 -2.59
N GLU A 110 0.48 4.46 -3.44
CA GLU A 110 1.36 5.17 -4.38
C GLU A 110 0.59 5.95 -5.43
N HIS A 111 -0.50 5.40 -5.95
CA HIS A 111 -1.25 6.01 -7.04
C HIS A 111 -2.04 7.24 -6.55
N LEU A 112 -2.57 7.17 -5.32
CA LEU A 112 -3.21 8.32 -4.66
C LEU A 112 -2.19 9.42 -4.34
N THR A 113 -1.00 9.05 -3.87
CA THR A 113 0.08 10.01 -3.60
C THR A 113 0.54 10.68 -4.91
N LYS A 114 0.78 9.91 -5.98
CA LYS A 114 1.15 10.45 -7.29
C LYS A 114 0.04 11.34 -7.88
N LYS A 115 -1.23 10.94 -7.77
CA LYS A 115 -2.37 11.76 -8.23
C LYS A 115 -2.46 13.08 -7.46
N PHE A 116 -2.29 13.06 -6.15
CA PHE A 116 -2.27 14.28 -5.34
C PHE A 116 -1.08 15.17 -5.72
N LEU A 117 0.12 14.62 -5.88
CA LEU A 117 1.29 15.38 -6.32
C LEU A 117 1.10 16.04 -7.70
N ILE A 118 0.52 15.31 -8.66
CA ILE A 118 0.22 15.84 -10.01
C ILE A 118 -0.87 16.93 -9.95
N LEU A 119 -1.92 16.73 -9.15
CA LEU A 119 -2.98 17.73 -9.00
C LEU A 119 -2.42 19.02 -8.39
N PHE A 120 -1.63 18.92 -7.33
CA PHE A 120 -1.00 20.07 -6.68
C PHE A 120 -0.01 20.78 -7.61
N SER A 121 0.77 20.06 -8.41
CA SER A 121 1.67 20.68 -9.39
C SER A 121 0.93 21.37 -10.53
N CYS A 122 -0.17 20.81 -11.02
CA CYS A 122 -1.01 21.48 -12.02
C CYS A 122 -1.64 22.77 -11.48
N LEU A 123 -2.16 22.73 -10.24
CA LEU A 123 -2.73 23.91 -9.58
C LEU A 123 -1.68 25.02 -9.39
N THR A 124 -0.46 24.66 -8.99
CA THR A 124 0.61 25.65 -8.79
C THR A 124 1.03 26.29 -10.12
N ILE A 125 1.16 25.52 -11.20
CA ILE A 125 1.47 26.05 -12.54
C ILE A 125 0.38 27.00 -13.03
N ALA A 126 -0.90 26.65 -12.86
CA ALA A 126 -2.01 27.51 -13.26
C ALA A 126 -2.01 28.85 -12.50
N LEU A 127 -1.73 28.83 -11.20
CA LEU A 127 -1.59 30.04 -10.38
C LEU A 127 -0.41 30.92 -10.83
N VAL A 128 0.73 30.31 -11.18
CA VAL A 128 1.89 31.05 -11.71
C VAL A 128 1.59 31.68 -13.07
N LEU A 129 0.92 30.95 -13.98
CA LEU A 129 0.55 31.48 -15.29
C LEU A 129 -0.46 32.62 -15.21
N THR A 130 -1.50 32.47 -14.39
CA THR A 130 -2.47 33.55 -14.15
C THR A 130 -1.81 34.78 -13.54
N TYR A 131 -0.89 34.59 -12.59
CA TYR A 131 -0.09 35.66 -12.01
C TYR A 131 0.78 36.38 -13.06
N ILE A 132 1.49 35.63 -13.91
CA ILE A 132 2.31 36.18 -15.00
C ILE A 132 1.44 36.96 -16.00
N CYS A 133 0.28 36.41 -16.38
CA CYS A 133 -0.67 37.08 -17.27
C CYS A 133 -1.14 38.40 -16.69
N LEU A 134 -1.58 38.42 -15.42
CA LEU A 134 -2.01 39.64 -14.73
C LEU A 134 -0.87 40.67 -14.68
N TRP A 135 0.36 40.23 -14.42
CA TRP A 135 1.53 41.11 -14.46
C TRP A 135 1.74 41.74 -15.84
N TYR A 136 1.64 40.96 -16.92
CA TYR A 136 1.71 41.49 -18.29
C TYR A 136 0.57 42.45 -18.62
N PHE A 137 -0.66 42.16 -18.19
CA PHE A 137 -1.82 43.03 -18.39
C PHE A 137 -1.66 44.37 -17.66
N ILE A 138 -1.34 44.35 -16.37
CA ILE A 138 -1.10 45.57 -15.57
C ILE A 138 0.04 46.40 -16.18
N ARG A 139 1.11 45.74 -16.65
CA ARG A 139 2.21 46.41 -17.34
C ARG A 139 1.77 47.04 -18.66
N LYS A 140 0.88 46.39 -19.41
CA LYS A 140 0.36 46.89 -20.69
C LYS A 140 -0.57 48.09 -20.51
N ASP A 141 -1.47 48.04 -19.53
CA ASP A 141 -2.46 49.10 -19.28
C ASP A 141 -1.86 50.36 -18.64
N HIS A 142 -0.75 50.26 -17.90
CA HIS A 142 -0.05 51.43 -17.31
C HIS A 142 1.05 52.06 -18.19
N ILE A 143 1.36 51.50 -19.37
CA ILE A 143 2.35 52.08 -20.31
C ILE A 143 1.91 53.42 -20.96
N PRO A 144 0.63 53.75 -21.22
CA PRO A 144 0.28 55.04 -21.83
C PRO A 144 0.32 56.23 -20.85
N GLU A 145 0.16 56.04 -19.53
CA GLU A 145 0.12 57.15 -18.55
C GLU A 145 1.49 57.48 -17.93
N CYS A 146 2.44 56.54 -17.94
CA CYS A 146 3.78 56.76 -17.36
C CYS A 146 4.68 57.69 -18.20
N LEU A 147 4.35 57.93 -19.48
CA LEU A 147 5.17 58.76 -20.37
C LEU A 147 4.95 60.28 -20.13
N LEU A 148 3.88 60.67 -19.42
CA LEU A 148 3.48 62.08 -19.30
C LEU A 148 3.82 62.76 -17.97
N THR A 149 4.16 62.03 -16.89
CA THR A 149 4.23 62.62 -15.53
C THR A 149 5.59 62.53 -14.82
N GLY A 150 6.64 62.00 -15.44
CA GLY A 150 8.04 62.24 -15.01
C GLY A 150 8.31 62.10 -13.50
N LEU A 151 7.71 61.11 -12.83
CA LEU A 151 7.87 60.92 -11.39
C LEU A 151 8.30 59.50 -11.04
N ILE A 152 9.16 59.48 -10.04
CA ILE A 152 10.01 58.42 -9.51
C ILE A 152 9.30 57.24 -8.77
N PRO A 153 7.95 57.11 -8.59
CA PRO A 153 7.39 55.94 -7.89
C PRO A 153 7.34 54.64 -8.71
N CYS A 154 7.36 54.69 -10.05
CA CYS A 154 7.19 53.48 -10.88
C CYS A 154 8.38 52.51 -10.80
N CYS A 155 9.55 52.97 -10.33
CA CYS A 155 10.71 52.12 -10.12
C CYS A 155 10.64 51.31 -8.81
N TYR A 156 9.86 51.75 -7.81
CA TYR A 156 9.79 51.09 -6.50
C TYR A 156 8.80 49.91 -6.46
N MET A 157 7.89 49.81 -7.43
CA MET A 157 7.02 48.64 -7.60
C MET A 157 7.72 47.49 -8.35
N LEU A 158 8.90 47.75 -8.94
CA LEU A 158 9.67 46.77 -9.72
C LEU A 158 10.79 46.07 -8.95
N ASN A 159 10.98 46.38 -7.66
CA ASN A 159 11.94 45.66 -6.82
C ASN A 159 11.22 44.91 -5.67
N SER A 160 11.20 43.58 -5.80
CA SER A 160 11.34 42.64 -4.67
C SER A 160 10.15 42.36 -3.74
N ILE A 161 8.93 42.21 -4.25
CA ILE A 161 7.86 41.56 -3.45
C ILE A 161 7.22 40.39 -4.22
N PRO A 162 6.65 40.60 -5.42
CA PRO A 162 6.06 39.49 -6.18
C PRO A 162 7.08 38.43 -6.61
N ALA A 163 8.26 38.84 -7.07
CA ALA A 163 9.33 37.90 -7.44
C ALA A 163 9.87 37.14 -6.21
N GLN A 164 9.93 37.79 -5.05
CA GLN A 164 10.35 37.15 -3.79
C GLN A 164 9.32 36.15 -3.29
N PHE A 165 8.02 36.46 -3.37
CA PHE A 165 6.95 35.51 -3.03
C PHE A 165 6.90 34.33 -4.01
N LEU A 166 7.09 34.58 -5.31
CA LEU A 166 7.18 33.51 -6.31
C LEU A 166 8.38 32.60 -6.03
N PHE A 167 9.54 33.18 -5.70
CA PHE A 167 10.75 32.44 -5.35
C PHE A 167 10.59 31.67 -4.03
N CYS A 168 10.01 32.27 -2.99
CA CYS A 168 9.67 31.61 -1.73
C CYS A 168 8.68 30.47 -1.94
N PHE A 169 7.65 30.66 -2.78
CA PHE A 169 6.67 29.63 -3.09
C PHE A 169 7.33 28.46 -3.82
N ILE A 170 8.10 28.73 -4.88
CA ILE A 170 8.87 27.72 -5.62
C ILE A 170 9.82 26.97 -4.67
N CYS A 171 10.53 27.69 -3.79
CA CYS A 171 11.50 27.10 -2.85
C CYS A 171 10.81 26.25 -1.76
N SER A 172 9.62 26.65 -1.30
CA SER A 172 8.84 25.85 -0.33
C SER A 172 8.28 24.58 -0.97
N VAL A 173 7.86 24.66 -2.24
CA VAL A 173 7.36 23.52 -3.01
C VAL A 173 8.51 22.54 -3.28
N THR A 174 9.69 23.02 -3.71
CA THR A 174 10.85 22.14 -3.92
C THR A 174 11.30 21.46 -2.64
N LEU A 175 11.33 22.20 -1.51
CA LEU A 175 11.61 21.60 -0.19
C LEU A 175 10.58 20.54 0.18
N LEU A 176 9.29 20.75 -0.11
CA LEU A 176 8.25 19.76 0.18
C LEU A 176 8.42 18.50 -0.68
N PHE A 177 8.74 18.65 -1.96
CA PHE A 177 9.02 17.54 -2.88
C PHE A 177 10.30 16.76 -2.53
N VAL A 178 11.30 17.39 -1.93
CA VAL A 178 12.53 16.72 -1.45
C VAL A 178 12.33 16.12 -0.05
N TYR A 179 11.60 16.80 0.83
CA TYR A 179 11.40 16.38 2.21
C TYR A 179 10.43 15.21 2.34
N LEU A 180 9.35 15.15 1.54
CA LEU A 180 8.39 14.05 1.56
C LEU A 180 9.03 12.66 1.29
N PRO A 181 9.87 12.47 0.24
CA PRO A 181 10.56 11.20 0.02
C PRO A 181 11.69 10.93 1.03
N PHE A 182 12.27 11.96 1.65
CA PHE A 182 13.28 11.78 2.69
C PHE A 182 12.66 11.40 4.04
N ARG A 183 11.49 11.95 4.39
CA ARG A 183 10.72 11.59 5.58
C ARG A 183 10.18 10.16 5.52
N THR A 184 9.85 9.67 4.33
CA THR A 184 9.44 8.27 4.15
C THR A 184 10.62 7.30 4.26
N ARG A 185 11.86 7.72 3.94
CA ARG A 185 13.08 6.92 4.15
C ARG A 185 13.63 7.01 5.58
N GLY A 186 13.54 8.15 6.25
CA GLY A 186 14.09 8.40 7.59
C GLY A 186 13.32 7.80 8.77
N LYS A 187 12.31 6.95 8.51
CA LYS A 187 11.63 6.15 9.55
C LYS A 187 12.18 4.71 9.67
N TRP A 188 13.28 4.41 8.99
CA TRP A 188 14.04 3.16 9.11
C TRP A 188 15.42 3.47 9.69
N GLY A 189 15.42 3.79 10.98
CA GLY A 189 16.59 3.84 11.86
C GLY A 189 16.19 3.24 13.19
#